data_AF-A0AA37TB08-F1
#
_entry.id   AF-A0AA37TB08-F1
#
_cell.length_a   1.000
_cell.length_b   1.000
_cell.length_c   1.000
_cell.angle_alpha   90.00
_cell.angle_beta   90.00
_cell.angle_gamma   90.00
#
_symmetry.space_group_name_H-M   'P 1'
#
loop_
_entity.id
_entity.type
_entity.pdbx_description
1 polymer ?
#
loop_
_entity_poly.entity_id
_entity_poly.type
_entity_poly.pdbx_seq_one_letter_code
_entity_poly.pdbx_strand_id
1 'polypeptide(L)'
;MDAREVWPNDIALAYPPGTMVLKTAEALEAEAATTDTTMGELSSAIAPSHSEAKSIEGETIEAESTGDETSTLPPAYALLSPDVFTLTNTAAHIRRNNRYRLLAHNAWRQPLTNKSQAASIVVTGGDAFGNHHELEGTITLWASRYVHAKANLWLTEFYPNYGQDQEFSIWPDLPTLPTEQKAPFGNTMMEVSDNKDATLWDQDINRGFNSGFSTFGSLGESGYLVSRVVLMEESRRMRSGEVHYIDHPLFGIVVRVVPVDELDEA
;
A
#
# COMPACT_ATOMS: atom_id res chain seq x y z
N MET A 1 -40.70 14.84 -11.72
CA MET A 1 -39.51 15.34 -12.43
C MET A 1 -38.37 15.19 -11.47
N ASP A 2 -37.68 14.04 -11.53
CA ASP A 2 -36.55 13.77 -10.65
C ASP A 2 -35.37 14.62 -11.07
N ALA A 3 -34.86 15.44 -10.16
CA ALA A 3 -33.64 16.20 -10.37
C ALA A 3 -32.50 15.19 -10.60
N ARG A 4 -31.89 15.19 -11.78
CA ARG A 4 -30.65 14.46 -12.01
C ARG A 4 -29.59 15.10 -11.14
N GLU A 5 -29.16 14.39 -10.11
CA GLU A 5 -28.04 14.81 -9.27
C GLU A 5 -26.78 14.83 -10.13
N VAL A 6 -26.23 16.02 -10.37
CA VAL A 6 -25.01 16.22 -11.16
C VAL A 6 -23.85 16.33 -10.18
N TRP A 7 -23.02 15.30 -10.13
CA TRP A 7 -21.82 15.29 -9.32
C TRP A 7 -20.66 15.99 -10.05
N PRO A 8 -19.73 16.63 -9.32
CA PRO A 8 -18.53 17.20 -9.93
C PRO A 8 -17.66 16.09 -10.53
N ASN A 9 -17.19 16.29 -11.75
CA ASN A 9 -16.28 15.35 -12.41
C ASN A 9 -14.81 15.82 -12.39
N ASP A 10 -14.56 17.03 -11.88
CA ASP A 10 -13.22 17.59 -11.67
C ASP A 10 -12.71 17.13 -10.29
N ILE A 11 -12.34 15.84 -10.23
CA ILE A 11 -11.87 15.18 -9.00
C ILE A 11 -10.38 14.86 -9.15
N ALA A 12 -9.55 15.43 -8.28
CA ALA A 12 -8.13 15.10 -8.22
C ALA A 12 -7.90 13.86 -7.35
N LEU A 13 -7.82 12.69 -8.00
CA LEU A 13 -7.53 11.41 -7.34
C LEU A 13 -6.02 11.18 -7.32
N ALA A 14 -5.45 10.98 -6.13
CA ALA A 14 -4.04 10.65 -5.99
C ALA A 14 -3.75 9.94 -4.67
N TYR A 15 -2.78 9.03 -4.71
CA TYR A 15 -2.15 8.49 -3.51
C TYR A 15 -1.09 9.49 -3.00
N PRO A 16 -1.13 9.91 -1.73
CA PRO A 16 -0.08 10.74 -1.15
C PRO A 16 1.31 10.09 -1.22
N PRO A 17 2.40 10.86 -1.22
CA PRO A 17 3.75 10.29 -1.15
C PRO A 17 3.95 9.53 0.17
N GLY A 18 4.74 8.45 0.12
CA GLY A 18 4.97 7.60 1.30
C GLY A 18 3.76 6.76 1.71
N THR A 19 2.82 6.56 0.79
CA THR A 19 1.69 5.65 0.98
C THR A 19 2.19 4.20 1.11
N MET A 20 1.68 3.48 2.10
CA MET A 20 1.99 2.09 2.38
C MET A 20 0.82 1.19 1.98
N VAL A 21 1.13 0.07 1.33
CA VAL A 21 0.16 -1.00 1.05
C VAL A 21 0.28 -2.05 2.13
N LEU A 22 -0.82 -2.40 2.78
CA LEU A 22 -0.84 -3.49 3.76
C LEU A 22 -0.60 -4.81 3.04
N LYS A 23 0.36 -5.60 3.54
CA LYS A 23 0.67 -6.94 3.04
C LYS A 23 0.41 -7.95 4.15
N THR A 24 0.21 -9.22 3.79
CA THR A 24 0.17 -10.30 4.78
C THR A 24 1.55 -10.46 5.43
N ALA A 25 1.60 -10.96 6.67
CA ALA A 25 2.87 -11.18 7.36
C ALA A 25 3.82 -12.08 6.55
N GLU A 26 3.29 -13.15 5.94
CA GLU A 26 4.03 -14.06 5.07
C GLU A 26 4.66 -13.33 3.85
N ALA A 27 3.93 -12.42 3.22
CA ALA A 27 4.45 -11.64 2.09
C ALA A 27 5.55 -10.66 2.50
N LEU A 28 5.46 -10.07 3.71
CA LEU A 28 6.51 -9.19 4.24
C LEU A 28 7.78 -9.97 4.60
N GLU A 29 7.62 -11.18 5.15
CA GLU A 29 8.74 -12.09 5.45
C GLU A 29 9.44 -12.58 4.18
N ALA A 30 8.68 -12.90 3.13
CA ALA A 30 9.23 -13.28 1.82
C ALA A 30 10.06 -12.16 1.17
N GLU A 31 9.63 -10.90 1.31
CA GLU A 31 10.39 -9.73 0.84
C GLU A 31 11.68 -9.51 1.65
N ALA A 32 11.61 -9.64 2.97
CA ALA A 32 12.78 -9.51 3.85
C ALA A 32 13.83 -10.61 3.59
N ALA A 33 13.39 -11.86 3.35
CA ALA A 33 14.27 -12.98 3.01
C ALA A 33 14.98 -12.81 1.66
N THR A 34 14.38 -12.05 0.73
CA THR A 34 14.98 -11.79 -0.60
C THR A 34 16.08 -10.73 -0.52
N THR A 35 15.99 -9.76 0.42
CA THR A 35 17.02 -8.71 0.59
C THR A 35 18.31 -9.20 1.25
N ASP A 36 18.28 -10.29 2.02
CA ASP A 36 19.44 -10.79 2.76
C ASP A 36 20.39 -11.66 1.91
N THR A 37 19.89 -12.23 0.80
CA THR A 37 20.75 -13.05 -0.09
C THR A 37 21.72 -12.19 -0.92
N THR A 38 21.40 -10.93 -1.18
CA THR A 38 22.22 -10.04 -2.05
C THR A 38 23.38 -9.31 -1.36
N MET A 39 23.50 -9.37 -0.03
CA MET A 39 24.64 -8.76 0.70
C MET A 39 25.75 -9.76 1.08
N GLY A 40 25.56 -11.07 0.82
CA GLY A 40 26.52 -12.13 1.13
C GLY A 40 27.55 -12.46 0.03
N GLU A 41 27.36 -12.02 -1.22
CA GLU A 41 28.16 -12.49 -2.37
C GLU A 41 29.19 -11.48 -2.93
N LEU A 42 29.50 -10.39 -2.22
CA LEU A 42 30.53 -9.41 -2.64
C LEU A 42 31.82 -9.43 -1.79
N SER A 43 32.04 -10.46 -0.97
CA SER A 43 33.29 -10.63 -0.20
C SER A 43 33.97 -11.98 -0.43
N SER A 44 34.06 -12.44 -1.68
CA SER A 44 34.93 -13.58 -2.01
C SER A 44 35.55 -13.45 -3.40
N ALA A 45 36.42 -12.46 -3.56
CA ALA A 45 37.49 -12.53 -4.55
C ALA A 45 38.57 -11.53 -4.15
N ILE A 46 39.61 -11.99 -3.45
CA ILE A 46 41.03 -11.64 -3.62
C ILE A 46 41.81 -12.31 -2.46
N ALA A 47 42.53 -13.36 -2.80
CA ALA A 47 43.72 -13.83 -2.09
C ALA A 47 44.62 -14.53 -3.14
N PRO A 48 45.94 -14.70 -2.94
CA PRO A 48 46.75 -14.35 -1.75
C PRO A 48 48.09 -13.62 -2.07
N SER A 49 48.78 -13.05 -1.08
CA SER A 49 50.19 -13.41 -0.75
C SER A 49 50.77 -12.56 0.39
N HIS A 50 51.56 -13.24 1.24
CA HIS A 50 52.53 -12.77 2.25
C HIS A 50 51.96 -12.09 3.52
N SER A 51 52.13 -12.58 4.76
CA SER A 51 53.29 -13.12 5.52
C SER A 51 53.58 -12.15 6.67
N GLU A 52 53.19 -12.50 7.90
CA GLU A 52 54.05 -12.62 9.08
C GLU A 52 53.22 -12.72 10.37
N ALA A 53 53.69 -13.58 11.26
CA ALA A 53 53.07 -13.94 12.52
C ALA A 53 53.32 -12.89 13.62
N LYS A 54 52.35 -12.69 14.52
CA LYS A 54 52.64 -12.60 15.96
C LYS A 54 51.40 -12.81 16.84
N SER A 55 51.58 -13.69 17.81
CA SER A 55 50.68 -14.10 18.89
C SER A 55 50.29 -12.95 19.82
N ILE A 56 49.04 -12.93 20.31
CA ILE A 56 48.67 -12.45 21.65
C ILE A 56 47.53 -13.34 22.19
N GLU A 57 47.75 -13.89 23.37
CA GLU A 57 46.81 -14.62 24.24
C GLU A 57 45.75 -13.68 24.83
N GLY A 58 44.57 -14.21 25.14
CA GLY A 58 43.76 -13.66 26.23
C GLY A 58 42.26 -13.58 25.98
N GLU A 59 41.54 -14.27 26.87
CA GLU A 59 40.22 -13.88 27.38
C GLU A 59 38.99 -14.34 26.58
N THR A 60 38.56 -15.56 26.90
CA THR A 60 37.18 -16.02 26.77
C THR A 60 36.26 -15.12 27.59
N ILE A 61 35.53 -14.24 26.92
CA ILE A 61 34.35 -13.58 27.49
C ILE A 61 33.17 -14.52 27.25
N GLU A 62 32.73 -15.19 28.32
CA GLU A 62 31.43 -15.83 28.42
C GLU A 62 30.37 -14.72 28.40
N ALA A 63 29.83 -14.42 27.22
CA ALA A 63 28.63 -13.61 27.11
C ALA A 63 27.43 -14.51 27.41
N GLU A 64 26.90 -14.38 28.61
CA GLU A 64 25.57 -14.84 29.00
C GLU A 64 24.56 -14.45 27.92
N SER A 65 23.98 -15.46 27.28
CA SER A 65 22.74 -15.37 26.52
C SER A 65 21.60 -15.05 27.50
N THR A 66 21.41 -13.78 27.85
CA THR A 66 20.08 -13.30 28.23
C THR A 66 19.18 -13.52 27.02
N GLY A 67 18.34 -14.54 27.10
CA GLY A 67 17.31 -14.84 26.11
C GLY A 67 16.44 -13.61 25.93
N ASP A 68 16.58 -12.97 24.79
CA ASP A 68 15.69 -11.92 24.33
C ASP A 68 14.37 -12.62 23.97
N GLU A 69 13.36 -12.43 24.82
CA GLU A 69 11.99 -12.83 24.54
C GLU A 69 11.59 -12.17 23.22
N THR A 70 11.65 -12.96 22.14
CA THR A 70 11.32 -12.50 20.80
C THR A 70 9.83 -12.19 20.82
N SER A 71 9.49 -10.91 20.94
CA SER A 71 8.12 -10.40 20.88
C SER A 71 7.40 -11.03 19.69
N THR A 72 6.47 -11.96 19.94
CA THR A 72 5.79 -12.79 18.93
C THR A 72 4.70 -12.03 18.17
N LEU A 73 4.73 -10.71 18.19
CA LEU A 73 3.72 -9.86 17.57
C LEU A 73 4.07 -9.70 16.07
N PRO A 74 3.13 -10.00 15.14
CA PRO A 74 3.24 -9.62 13.71
C PRO A 74 3.84 -8.22 13.42
N PRO A 75 4.55 -8.02 12.30
CA PRO A 75 5.16 -6.75 11.98
C PRO A 75 4.14 -5.60 11.86
N ALA A 76 4.59 -4.37 12.14
CA ALA A 76 3.78 -3.18 11.88
C ALA A 76 3.45 -3.06 10.39
N TYR A 77 2.28 -2.49 10.09
CA TYR A 77 1.72 -2.35 8.73
C TYR A 77 1.44 -3.69 8.01
N ALA A 78 1.46 -4.81 8.75
CA ALA A 78 0.97 -6.09 8.26
C ALA A 78 -0.53 -6.24 8.49
N LEU A 79 -1.22 -6.81 7.50
CA LEU A 79 -2.61 -7.24 7.65
C LEU A 79 -2.67 -8.39 8.67
N LEU A 80 -3.55 -8.26 9.66
CA LEU A 80 -3.79 -9.29 10.67
C LEU A 80 -4.70 -10.40 10.13
N SER A 81 -4.68 -11.57 10.79
CA SER A 81 -5.65 -12.63 10.49
C SER A 81 -7.09 -12.16 10.81
N PRO A 82 -8.11 -12.55 10.03
CA PRO A 82 -9.51 -12.29 10.33
C PRO A 82 -9.95 -12.74 11.74
N ASP A 83 -9.28 -13.74 12.31
CA ASP A 83 -9.60 -14.28 13.64
C ASP A 83 -9.41 -13.26 14.77
N VAL A 84 -8.51 -12.29 14.59
CA VAL A 84 -8.23 -11.23 15.57
C VAL A 84 -8.93 -9.91 15.21
N PHE A 85 -9.80 -9.91 14.19
CA PHE A 85 -10.52 -8.70 13.81
C PHE A 85 -11.52 -8.32 14.90
N THR A 86 -11.54 -7.03 15.21
CA THR A 86 -12.66 -6.43 15.95
C THR A 86 -13.77 -6.06 14.96
N LEU A 87 -14.93 -5.61 15.48
CA LEU A 87 -16.10 -5.22 14.69
C LEU A 87 -16.72 -6.35 13.84
N THR A 88 -16.42 -7.61 14.14
CA THR A 88 -16.95 -8.80 13.42
C THR A 88 -18.48 -8.85 13.44
N ASN A 89 -19.10 -8.53 14.59
CA ASN A 89 -20.56 -8.44 14.70
C ASN A 89 -21.15 -7.32 13.82
N THR A 90 -20.49 -6.17 13.76
CA THR A 90 -20.88 -5.05 12.89
C THR A 90 -20.77 -5.43 11.42
N ALA A 91 -19.63 -6.02 11.03
CA ALA A 91 -19.41 -6.51 9.66
C ALA A 91 -20.47 -7.58 9.27
N ALA A 92 -20.79 -8.51 10.17
CA ALA A 92 -21.83 -9.51 9.96
C ALA A 92 -23.23 -8.89 9.83
N HIS A 93 -23.53 -7.85 10.61
CA HIS A 93 -24.79 -7.12 10.48
C HIS A 93 -24.90 -6.39 9.13
N ILE A 94 -23.83 -5.74 8.68
CA ILE A 94 -23.77 -5.09 7.35
C ILE A 94 -23.99 -6.13 6.25
N ARG A 95 -23.29 -7.27 6.29
CA ARG A 95 -23.43 -8.34 5.28
C ARG A 95 -24.85 -8.92 5.19
N ARG A 96 -25.58 -8.99 6.31
CA ARG A 96 -26.95 -9.53 6.34
C ARG A 96 -28.00 -8.51 5.87
N ASN A 97 -27.68 -7.22 5.87
CA ASN A 97 -28.62 -6.17 5.49
C ASN A 97 -28.53 -5.89 3.99
N ASN A 98 -29.61 -6.13 3.25
CA ASN A 98 -29.66 -5.95 1.81
C ASN A 98 -29.50 -4.49 1.31
N ARG A 99 -29.52 -3.51 2.22
CA ARG A 99 -29.30 -2.09 1.88
C ARG A 99 -27.83 -1.68 1.87
N TYR A 100 -26.95 -2.51 2.41
CA TYR A 100 -25.52 -2.21 2.51
C TYR A 100 -24.71 -3.35 1.90
N ARG A 101 -23.55 -3.01 1.35
CA ARG A 101 -22.56 -3.98 0.89
C ARG A 101 -21.27 -3.73 1.64
N LEU A 102 -20.71 -4.78 2.25
CA LEU A 102 -19.42 -4.69 2.89
C LEU A 102 -18.34 -4.76 1.81
N LEU A 103 -17.62 -3.65 1.59
CA LEU A 103 -16.56 -3.56 0.59
C LEU A 103 -15.22 -4.09 1.11
N ALA A 104 -14.89 -3.77 2.36
CA ALA A 104 -13.67 -4.22 3.01
C ALA A 104 -13.88 -4.36 4.53
N HIS A 105 -13.13 -5.26 5.15
CA HIS A 105 -12.99 -5.36 6.60
C HIS A 105 -11.58 -5.85 6.87
N ASN A 106 -10.73 -4.94 7.34
CA ASN A 106 -9.30 -5.16 7.54
C ASN A 106 -8.90 -4.76 8.96
N ALA A 107 -7.86 -5.38 9.51
CA ALA A 107 -7.19 -4.93 10.72
C ALA A 107 -5.67 -5.04 10.54
N TRP A 108 -4.95 -4.10 11.11
CA TRP A 108 -3.48 -4.03 11.09
C TRP A 108 -3.00 -3.34 12.36
N ARG A 109 -1.70 -3.42 12.63
CA ARG A 109 -1.07 -2.63 13.69
C ARG A 109 -0.12 -1.62 13.10
N GLN A 110 -0.03 -0.46 13.74
CA GLN A 110 0.91 0.58 13.33
C GLN A 110 1.33 1.43 14.53
N PRO A 111 2.56 1.96 14.54
CA PRO A 111 2.93 3.02 15.46
C PRO A 111 2.17 4.31 15.12
N LEU A 112 1.56 4.95 16.12
CA LEU A 112 0.93 6.26 15.93
C LEU A 112 1.96 7.37 16.17
N THR A 113 2.32 8.06 15.09
CA THR A 113 3.26 9.19 15.10
C THR A 113 2.52 10.53 15.06
N ASN A 114 3.26 11.64 15.03
CA ASN A 114 2.68 12.96 14.79
C ASN A 114 2.21 13.10 13.33
N LYS A 115 1.44 14.16 13.04
CA LYS A 115 0.85 14.40 11.71
C LYS A 115 1.89 14.44 10.58
N SER A 116 3.09 14.98 10.80
CA SER A 116 4.13 15.09 9.76
C SER A 116 4.81 13.76 9.41
N GLN A 117 4.75 12.77 10.29
CA GLN A 117 5.37 11.45 10.12
C GLN A 117 4.33 10.34 9.96
N ALA A 118 3.05 10.71 9.81
CA ALA A 118 1.96 9.76 9.73
C ALA A 118 1.94 9.07 8.35
N ALA A 119 1.94 7.74 8.36
CA ALA A 119 1.83 6.96 7.13
C ALA A 119 0.41 7.02 6.58
N SER A 120 0.28 7.15 5.27
CA SER A 120 -1.00 6.96 4.57
C SER A 120 -1.10 5.51 4.15
N ILE A 121 -2.20 4.85 4.49
CA ILE A 121 -2.37 3.42 4.28
C ILE A 121 -3.40 3.23 3.18
N VAL A 122 -3.06 2.44 2.16
CA VAL A 122 -3.99 2.09 1.09
C VAL A 122 -5.14 1.27 1.65
N VAL A 123 -6.35 1.64 1.24
CA VAL A 123 -7.55 0.86 1.46
C VAL A 123 -8.10 0.45 0.11
N THR A 124 -8.23 -0.85 -0.12
CA THR A 124 -8.92 -1.42 -1.28
C THR A 124 -10.09 -2.28 -0.82
N GLY A 125 -11.15 -2.39 -1.63
CA GLY A 125 -12.30 -3.24 -1.34
C GLY A 125 -13.34 -3.29 -2.45
N GLY A 126 -14.27 -4.24 -2.33
CA GLY A 126 -15.27 -4.51 -3.37
C GLY A 126 -14.74 -5.38 -4.49
N ASP A 127 -15.40 -5.31 -5.64
CA ASP A 127 -15.06 -6.11 -6.83
C ASP A 127 -13.85 -5.50 -7.56
N ALA A 128 -13.02 -6.36 -8.14
CA ALA A 128 -11.84 -5.96 -8.90
C ALA A 128 -12.17 -5.77 -10.39
N PHE A 129 -11.64 -4.70 -10.97
CA PHE A 129 -11.77 -4.33 -12.38
C PHE A 129 -10.39 -3.98 -12.93
N GLY A 130 -9.76 -4.95 -13.59
CA GLY A 130 -8.35 -4.84 -14.02
C GLY A 130 -7.43 -4.61 -12.83
N ASN A 131 -6.77 -3.46 -12.80
CA ASN A 131 -5.84 -3.07 -11.73
C ASN A 131 -6.50 -2.29 -10.58
N HIS A 132 -7.83 -2.07 -10.65
CA HIS A 132 -8.55 -1.26 -9.68
C HIS A 132 -9.59 -2.06 -8.90
N HIS A 133 -10.00 -1.49 -7.78
CA HIS A 133 -11.16 -1.94 -7.01
C HIS A 133 -12.21 -0.84 -6.93
N GLU A 134 -13.46 -1.22 -6.63
CA GLU A 134 -14.54 -0.24 -6.43
C GLU A 134 -14.23 0.74 -5.31
N LEU A 135 -13.72 0.28 -4.17
CA LEU A 135 -13.26 1.15 -3.10
C LEU A 135 -11.74 1.25 -3.17
N GLU A 136 -11.23 2.47 -3.26
CA GLU A 136 -9.81 2.77 -3.28
C GLU A 136 -9.49 4.06 -2.51
N GLY A 137 -8.21 4.28 -2.24
CA GLY A 137 -7.71 5.49 -1.60
C GLY A 137 -6.90 5.21 -0.35
N THR A 138 -6.86 6.18 0.56
CA THR A 138 -6.00 6.13 1.74
C THR A 138 -6.70 6.52 3.03
N ILE A 139 -6.22 5.93 4.12
CA ILE A 139 -6.49 6.38 5.48
C ILE A 139 -5.17 6.74 6.17
N THR A 140 -5.13 7.92 6.78
CA THR A 140 -3.97 8.39 7.55
C THR A 140 -4.39 8.50 9.01
N LEU A 141 -3.66 7.83 9.90
CA LEU A 141 -3.87 7.91 11.35
C LEU A 141 -2.68 8.60 12.02
N TRP A 142 -2.93 9.50 12.95
CA TRP A 142 -1.87 10.13 13.74
C TRP A 142 -2.33 10.42 15.16
N ALA A 143 -1.38 10.49 16.08
CA ALA A 143 -1.60 10.88 17.46
C ALA A 143 -1.09 12.30 17.73
N SER A 144 -1.87 13.01 18.53
CA SER A 144 -1.47 14.26 19.19
C SER A 144 -1.91 14.14 20.65
N ARG A 145 -2.83 14.98 21.13
CA ARG A 145 -3.57 14.76 22.37
C ARG A 145 -4.64 13.68 22.24
N TYR A 146 -5.08 13.43 21.01
CA TYR A 146 -6.09 12.44 20.65
C TYR A 146 -5.63 11.71 19.39
N VAL A 147 -6.29 10.61 19.06
CA VAL A 147 -6.14 9.97 17.76
C VAL A 147 -6.91 10.78 16.73
N HIS A 148 -6.33 10.98 15.56
CA HIS A 148 -6.99 11.58 14.42
C HIS A 148 -6.95 10.61 13.25
N ALA A 149 -8.04 10.58 12.49
CA ALA A 149 -8.11 9.89 11.21
C ALA A 149 -8.42 10.91 10.11
N LYS A 150 -7.69 10.81 8.99
CA LYS A 150 -8.08 11.41 7.72
C LYS A 150 -8.39 10.28 6.75
N ALA A 151 -9.60 10.27 6.21
CA ALA A 151 -9.99 9.39 5.12
C ALA A 151 -9.97 10.20 3.82
N ASN A 152 -9.23 9.71 2.83
CA ASN A 152 -9.28 10.17 1.45
C ASN A 152 -9.57 8.94 0.59
N LEU A 153 -10.85 8.59 0.49
CA LEU A 153 -11.33 7.37 -0.14
C LEU A 153 -12.24 7.73 -1.30
N TRP A 154 -12.18 6.96 -2.39
CA TRP A 154 -13.13 7.07 -3.48
C TRP A 154 -13.81 5.74 -3.76
N LEU A 155 -15.10 5.84 -4.06
CA LEU A 155 -15.90 4.74 -4.57
C LEU A 155 -16.09 4.94 -6.08
N THR A 156 -15.61 3.98 -6.87
CA THR A 156 -15.75 3.94 -8.32
C THR A 156 -16.77 2.90 -8.71
N GLU A 157 -17.65 3.28 -9.61
CA GLU A 157 -18.53 2.36 -10.31
C GLU A 157 -18.00 2.07 -11.70
N PHE A 158 -17.98 0.79 -12.02
CA PHE A 158 -17.49 0.27 -13.28
C PHE A 158 -18.60 -0.42 -14.05
N TYR A 159 -18.49 -0.40 -15.37
CA TYR A 159 -19.29 -1.26 -16.24
C TYR A 159 -18.40 -1.96 -17.27
N PRO A 160 -18.77 -3.18 -17.73
CA PRO A 160 -17.97 -3.90 -18.70
C PRO A 160 -17.84 -3.12 -20.00
N ASN A 161 -16.62 -3.05 -20.53
CA ASN A 161 -16.35 -2.46 -21.83
C ASN A 161 -16.57 -3.51 -22.92
N TYR A 162 -17.60 -3.33 -23.76
CA TYR A 162 -17.90 -4.23 -24.88
C TYR A 162 -17.29 -3.76 -26.22
N GLY A 163 -16.17 -3.03 -26.18
CA GLY A 163 -15.58 -2.36 -27.34
C GLY A 163 -16.21 -0.99 -27.59
N GLN A 164 -16.64 -0.32 -26.52
CA GLN A 164 -17.11 1.06 -26.55
C GLN A 164 -15.90 1.99 -26.55
N ASP A 165 -15.98 3.08 -27.32
CA ASP A 165 -14.92 4.08 -27.37
C ASP A 165 -14.80 4.77 -26.01
N GLN A 166 -13.60 4.70 -25.40
CA GLN A 166 -13.28 5.34 -24.12
C GLN A 166 -13.42 6.88 -24.16
N GLU A 167 -13.46 7.46 -25.36
CA GLU A 167 -13.52 8.92 -25.59
C GLU A 167 -14.74 9.62 -24.96
N PHE A 168 -15.79 8.88 -24.57
CA PHE A 168 -16.96 9.45 -23.90
C PHE A 168 -16.94 9.33 -22.36
N SER A 169 -15.86 8.80 -21.76
CA SER A 169 -15.69 8.84 -20.31
C SER A 169 -15.45 10.28 -19.85
N ILE A 170 -16.41 10.81 -19.11
CA ILE A 170 -16.33 12.16 -18.51
C ILE A 170 -15.64 12.18 -17.14
N TRP A 171 -15.08 11.03 -16.72
CA TRP A 171 -14.42 10.84 -15.43
C TRP A 171 -12.90 10.76 -15.61
N PRO A 172 -12.12 11.24 -14.61
CA PRO A 172 -10.67 11.17 -14.66
C PRO A 172 -10.18 9.72 -14.63
N ASP A 173 -8.99 9.51 -15.17
CA ASP A 173 -8.29 8.24 -15.01
C ASP A 173 -8.00 7.97 -13.54
N LEU A 174 -8.19 6.73 -13.11
CA LEU A 174 -7.91 6.33 -11.74
C LEU A 174 -6.39 6.22 -11.52
N PRO A 175 -5.87 6.69 -10.37
CA PRO A 175 -4.47 6.55 -10.05
C PRO A 175 -4.14 5.07 -9.83
N THR A 176 -3.00 4.62 -10.35
CA THR A 176 -2.56 3.24 -10.12
C THR A 176 -2.16 3.04 -8.66
N LEU A 177 -2.52 1.87 -8.10
CA LEU A 177 -2.09 1.49 -6.76
C LEU A 177 -0.56 1.60 -6.66
N PRO A 178 -0.01 2.14 -5.55
CA PRO A 178 1.43 2.19 -5.34
C PRO A 178 2.00 0.78 -5.13
N THR A 179 2.19 0.03 -6.20
CA THR A 179 2.84 -1.27 -6.21
C THR A 179 4.25 -1.06 -6.74
N GLU A 180 5.23 -1.32 -5.88
CA GLU A 180 6.67 -1.21 -6.14
C GLU A 180 7.09 0.10 -6.81
N GLN A 181 7.34 1.13 -6.00
CA GLN A 181 8.45 2.01 -6.30
C GLN A 181 9.73 1.14 -6.23
N LYS A 182 10.01 0.36 -7.28
CA LYS A 182 11.37 -0.07 -7.57
C LYS A 182 12.16 1.24 -7.54
N ALA A 183 13.02 1.39 -6.54
CA ALA A 183 13.71 2.65 -6.30
C ALA A 183 14.22 3.18 -7.65
N PRO A 184 13.92 4.43 -8.04
CA PRO A 184 14.23 4.91 -9.39
C PRO A 184 15.73 4.93 -9.70
N PHE A 185 16.61 4.55 -8.77
CA PHE A 185 18.05 4.52 -8.95
C PHE A 185 18.69 3.35 -8.20
N GLY A 186 18.30 2.12 -8.56
CA GLY A 186 19.14 0.94 -8.33
C GLY A 186 19.92 0.69 -9.61
N ASN A 187 21.22 1.00 -9.60
CA ASN A 187 22.13 0.85 -10.73
C ASN A 187 22.02 -0.58 -11.29
N THR A 188 21.24 -0.77 -12.34
CA THR A 188 21.38 -1.95 -13.18
C THR A 188 22.73 -1.77 -13.84
N MET A 189 23.74 -2.43 -13.29
CA MET A 189 24.97 -2.71 -14.00
C MET A 189 24.54 -3.40 -15.29
N MET A 190 24.62 -2.63 -16.38
CA MET A 190 24.29 -3.07 -17.72
C MET A 190 25.23 -4.23 -18.04
N GLU A 191 24.70 -5.45 -18.06
CA GLU A 191 25.35 -6.54 -18.77
C GLU A 191 25.28 -6.17 -20.25
N VAL A 192 26.36 -5.53 -20.73
CA VAL A 192 26.55 -5.25 -22.15
C VAL A 192 26.83 -6.59 -22.82
N SER A 193 25.75 -7.29 -23.20
CA SER A 193 25.86 -8.28 -24.25
C SER A 193 26.17 -7.53 -25.53
N ASP A 194 27.40 -7.73 -26.03
CA ASP A 194 27.99 -7.17 -27.24
C ASP A 194 27.18 -7.57 -28.50
N ASN A 195 25.98 -7.03 -28.68
CA ASN A 195 25.26 -7.11 -29.94
C ASN A 195 25.78 -5.98 -30.85
N LYS A 196 26.80 -6.29 -31.65
CA LYS A 196 27.47 -5.36 -32.56
C LYS A 196 26.66 -4.90 -33.78
N ASP A 197 25.35 -5.17 -33.82
CA ASP A 197 24.49 -4.83 -34.94
C ASP A 197 23.31 -3.90 -34.59
N ALA A 198 23.31 -3.26 -33.41
CA ALA A 198 22.33 -2.22 -33.08
C ALA A 198 22.83 -0.85 -33.57
N THR A 199 22.23 -0.37 -34.66
CA THR A 199 22.46 0.97 -35.22
C THR A 199 22.24 2.06 -34.17
N LEU A 200 23.22 2.96 -34.05
CA LEU A 200 23.35 4.04 -33.05
C LEU A 200 22.26 5.13 -33.11
N TRP A 201 21.13 4.90 -33.78
CA TRP A 201 20.04 5.87 -33.95
C TRP A 201 18.79 5.43 -33.16
N ASP A 202 18.78 4.22 -32.58
CA ASP A 202 17.64 3.66 -31.82
C ASP A 202 17.77 3.81 -30.29
N GLN A 203 18.87 4.35 -29.77
CA GLN A 203 19.12 4.34 -28.31
C GLN A 203 18.97 5.69 -27.58
N ASP A 204 18.89 6.81 -28.31
CA ASP A 204 18.86 8.14 -27.67
C ASP A 204 17.46 8.77 -27.52
N ILE A 205 16.42 8.23 -28.15
CA ILE A 205 15.04 8.73 -27.97
C ILE A 205 14.33 8.08 -26.76
N ASN A 206 14.80 6.92 -26.28
CA ASN A 206 14.03 6.07 -25.35
C ASN A 206 14.38 6.19 -23.85
N ARG A 207 15.37 7.01 -23.45
CA ARG A 207 15.79 7.12 -22.04
C ARG A 207 15.41 8.43 -21.34
N GLY A 208 15.00 9.47 -22.07
CA GLY A 208 14.69 10.79 -21.51
C GLY A 208 13.21 11.11 -21.31
N PHE A 209 12.29 10.34 -21.93
CA PHE A 209 10.86 10.65 -21.97
C PHE A 209 9.96 9.59 -21.29
N ASN A 210 10.54 8.46 -20.85
CA ASN A 210 9.79 7.25 -20.53
C ASN A 210 9.43 7.04 -19.04
N SER A 211 9.50 8.09 -18.20
CA SER A 211 9.06 8.05 -16.80
C SER A 211 7.79 8.86 -16.53
N GLY A 212 7.25 9.56 -17.53
CA GLY A 212 6.09 10.46 -17.38
C GLY A 212 4.96 10.25 -18.38
N PHE A 213 5.03 9.23 -19.23
CA PHE A 213 4.06 9.01 -20.32
C PHE A 213 3.75 7.52 -20.56
N SER A 214 3.59 6.72 -19.49
CA SER A 214 3.05 5.36 -19.62
C SER A 214 1.51 5.32 -19.76
N THR A 215 0.83 6.47 -19.78
CA THR A 215 -0.64 6.56 -19.83
C THR A 215 -1.25 6.37 -21.23
N PHE A 216 -0.50 6.57 -22.32
CA PHE A 216 -1.07 6.50 -23.68
C PHE A 216 -1.39 5.08 -24.19
N GLY A 217 -0.72 4.04 -23.65
CA GLY A 217 -0.97 2.66 -24.03
C GLY A 217 -2.20 2.01 -23.38
N SER A 218 -2.85 2.68 -22.42
CA SER A 218 -4.02 2.15 -21.69
C SER A 218 -5.38 2.57 -22.27
N LEU A 219 -5.39 3.27 -23.41
CA LEU A 219 -6.58 3.94 -23.96
C LEU A 219 -7.49 3.05 -24.84
N GLY A 220 -7.35 1.72 -24.79
CA GLY A 220 -8.15 0.84 -25.67
C GLY A 220 -8.41 -0.60 -25.21
N GLU A 221 -7.80 -1.07 -24.12
CA GLU A 221 -7.89 -2.49 -23.71
C GLU A 221 -8.34 -2.71 -22.26
N SER A 222 -8.80 -1.67 -21.55
CA SER A 222 -9.46 -1.89 -20.26
C SER A 222 -10.81 -2.55 -20.51
N GLY A 223 -11.00 -3.78 -20.02
CA GLY A 223 -12.27 -4.53 -20.08
C GLY A 223 -13.41 -3.88 -19.28
N TYR A 224 -13.21 -2.67 -18.78
CA TYR A 224 -14.17 -1.89 -18.00
C TYR A 224 -14.06 -0.39 -18.34
N LEU A 225 -15.12 0.35 -18.03
CA LEU A 225 -15.22 1.80 -18.14
C LEU A 225 -15.69 2.37 -16.80
N VAL A 226 -15.23 3.57 -16.47
CA VAL A 226 -15.63 4.30 -15.25
C VAL A 226 -16.95 5.03 -15.53
N SER A 227 -18.01 4.69 -14.79
CA SER A 227 -19.30 5.38 -14.91
C SER A 227 -19.50 6.48 -13.89
N ARG A 228 -18.88 6.37 -12.71
CA ARG A 228 -19.01 7.32 -11.60
C ARG A 228 -17.85 7.18 -10.63
N VAL A 229 -17.35 8.31 -10.14
CA VAL A 229 -16.43 8.36 -9.01
C VAL A 229 -17.03 9.22 -7.92
N VAL A 230 -16.95 8.74 -6.68
CA VAL A 230 -17.47 9.41 -5.49
C VAL A 230 -16.33 9.57 -4.48
N LEU A 231 -15.92 10.80 -4.21
CA LEU A 231 -14.80 11.08 -3.31
C LEU A 231 -15.30 11.43 -1.89
N MET A 232 -14.65 10.85 -0.89
CA MET A 232 -14.77 11.20 0.53
C MET A 232 -13.43 11.71 1.04
N GLU A 233 -13.35 13.00 1.34
CA GLU A 233 -12.22 13.64 2.02
C GLU A 233 -12.64 14.18 3.38
N GLU A 234 -12.49 13.36 4.42
CA GLU A 234 -12.97 13.67 5.76
C GLU A 234 -11.87 13.53 6.80
N SER A 235 -11.88 14.41 7.81
CA SER A 235 -10.92 14.38 8.92
C SER A 235 -11.65 14.43 10.26
N ARG A 236 -11.36 13.46 11.13
CA ARG A 236 -12.06 13.30 12.40
C ARG A 236 -11.10 13.06 13.56
N ARG A 237 -11.40 13.69 14.70
CA ARG A 237 -10.81 13.34 15.98
C ARG A 237 -11.53 12.14 16.57
N MET A 238 -10.78 11.12 16.97
CA MET A 238 -11.27 9.88 17.53
C MET A 238 -10.82 9.71 18.98
N ARG A 239 -11.62 8.99 19.74
CA ARG A 239 -11.27 8.49 21.07
C ARG A 239 -10.79 7.06 20.93
N SER A 240 -9.70 6.73 21.62
CA SER A 240 -9.18 5.36 21.70
C SER A 240 -10.23 4.44 22.29
N GLY A 241 -10.32 3.19 21.84
CA GLY A 241 -11.29 2.20 22.34
C GLY A 241 -12.70 2.32 21.76
N GLU A 242 -13.12 3.52 21.34
CA GLU A 242 -14.47 3.80 20.85
C GLU A 242 -14.61 3.56 19.34
N VAL A 243 -15.83 3.24 18.90
CA VAL A 243 -16.18 3.10 17.48
C VAL A 243 -16.55 4.48 16.91
N HIS A 244 -15.94 4.83 15.78
CA HIS A 244 -16.24 6.06 15.04
C HIS A 244 -16.78 5.73 13.65
N TYR A 245 -17.66 6.59 13.16
CA TYR A 245 -18.21 6.53 11.81
C TYR A 245 -17.77 7.77 11.04
N ILE A 246 -17.33 7.56 9.80
CA ILE A 246 -17.05 8.62 8.82
C ILE A 246 -17.95 8.31 7.62
N ASP A 247 -18.84 9.25 7.33
CA ASP A 247 -19.96 9.05 6.42
C ASP A 247 -19.75 9.80 5.11
N HIS A 248 -20.22 9.21 4.03
CA HIS A 248 -20.50 9.85 2.76
C HIS A 248 -21.90 9.37 2.30
N PRO A 249 -22.72 10.19 1.62
CA PRO A 249 -24.07 9.79 1.20
C PRO A 249 -24.20 8.45 0.48
N LEU A 250 -23.13 7.98 -0.18
CA LEU A 250 -23.09 6.74 -0.97
C LEU A 250 -22.29 5.61 -0.31
N PHE A 251 -21.40 5.89 0.64
CA PHE A 251 -20.59 4.88 1.34
C PHE A 251 -20.05 5.44 2.66
N GLY A 252 -19.59 4.58 3.55
CA GLY A 252 -19.00 5.05 4.81
C GLY A 252 -18.05 4.04 5.40
N ILE A 253 -17.27 4.48 6.39
CA ILE A 253 -16.34 3.61 7.12
C ILE A 253 -16.65 3.61 8.60
N VAL A 254 -16.56 2.41 9.20
CA VAL A 254 -16.62 2.20 10.64
C VAL A 254 -15.20 1.87 11.08
N VAL A 255 -14.63 2.70 11.95
CA VAL A 255 -13.24 2.59 12.40
C VAL A 255 -13.17 2.55 13.91
N ARG A 256 -12.28 1.69 14.42
CA ARG A 256 -11.95 1.60 15.84
C ARG A 256 -10.43 1.51 15.95
N VAL A 257 -9.85 2.29 16.86
CA VAL A 257 -8.42 2.28 17.14
C VAL A 257 -8.24 1.95 18.61
N VAL A 258 -7.43 0.94 18.89
CA VAL A 258 -7.13 0.46 20.25
C VAL A 258 -5.61 0.35 20.42
N PRO A 259 -5.07 0.67 21.61
CA PRO A 259 -3.68 0.38 21.93
C PRO A 259 -3.46 -1.14 21.92
N VAL A 260 -2.24 -1.57 21.54
CA VAL A 260 -1.92 -3.00 21.43
C VAL A 260 -1.96 -3.67 22.80
N ASP A 261 -1.43 -3.01 23.84
CA ASP A 261 -1.37 -3.55 25.20
C ASP A 261 -2.76 -3.88 25.79
N GLU A 262 -3.81 -3.19 25.34
CA GLU A 262 -5.19 -3.42 25.80
C GLU A 262 -5.86 -4.62 25.12
N LEU A 263 -5.30 -5.15 24.02
CA LEU A 263 -5.88 -6.28 23.29
C LEU A 263 -5.54 -7.62 23.94
N ASP A 264 -4.43 -7.73 24.65
CA ASP A 264 -3.98 -8.97 25.29
C ASP A 264 -4.75 -9.25 26.60
N GLU A 265 -5.48 -8.26 27.13
CA GLU A 265 -6.24 -8.36 28.39
C GLU A 265 -7.75 -8.65 28.20
N ALA A 266 -8.26 -8.70 26.96
CA ALA A 266 -9.69 -8.76 26.63
C ALA A 266 -10.15 -10.14 26.12
#